data_AF-A0A965EIB0-F1
#
_entry.id   AF-A0A965EIB0-F1
#
_cell.length_a   1.000
_cell.length_b   1.000
_cell.length_c   1.000
_cell.angle_alpha   90.00
_cell.angle_beta   90.00
_cell.angle_gamma   90.00
#
_symmetry.space_group_name_H-M   'P 1'
#
loop_
_entity.id
_entity.type
_entity.pdbx_description
1 polymer ?
#
loop_
_entity_poly.entity_id
_entity_poly.type
_entity_poly.pdbx_seq_one_letter_code
_entity_poly.pdbx_strand_id
1 'polypeptide(L)'
;LENALLVGYEDFNIENVKDLDKKTPIVVYCSVGYRSEKVTEKLKQAGFTNVSNLYGGIFEWINQGYKVVDSNEKETNNVHAYNKTWGIWLSKGNKVYDK
;
A
#
# COMPACT_ATOMS: atom_id res chain seq x y z
N LEU A 1 -6.30 3.78 -0.46
CA LEU A 1 -6.97 3.59 -1.77
C LEU A 1 -8.35 3.04 -1.47
N GLU A 2 -9.33 3.32 -2.32
CA GLU A 2 -10.71 2.84 -2.11
C GLU A 2 -10.71 1.32 -1.90
N ASN A 3 -11.46 0.86 -0.91
CA ASN A 3 -11.62 -0.56 -0.57
C ASN A 3 -10.31 -1.32 -0.27
N ALA A 4 -9.23 -0.62 0.09
CA ALA A 4 -7.97 -1.28 0.43
C ALA A 4 -8.05 -2.01 1.78
N LEU A 5 -7.61 -3.27 1.80
CA LEU A 5 -7.49 -4.03 3.04
C LEU A 5 -6.17 -3.71 3.76
N LEU A 6 -6.26 -3.28 5.02
CA LEU A 6 -5.09 -3.10 5.87
C LEU A 6 -4.62 -4.46 6.42
N VAL A 7 -3.43 -4.91 6.00
CA VAL A 7 -2.85 -6.20 6.41
C VAL A 7 -1.61 -6.08 7.31
N GLY A 8 -1.13 -4.86 7.56
CA GLY A 8 0.09 -4.60 8.33
C GLY A 8 1.39 -4.97 7.60
N TYR A 9 2.52 -4.77 8.28
CA TYR A 9 3.86 -5.17 7.78
C TYR A 9 4.64 -5.95 8.84
N GLU A 10 4.84 -5.37 10.03
CA GLU A 10 5.55 -6.03 11.13
C GLU A 10 4.84 -7.33 11.55
N ASP A 11 3.52 -7.25 11.73
CA ASP A 11 2.68 -8.39 12.13
C ASP A 11 2.02 -9.10 10.94
N PHE A 12 2.52 -8.88 9.71
CA PHE A 12 1.92 -9.53 8.54
C PHE A 12 2.10 -11.05 8.60
N ASN A 13 0.97 -11.76 8.64
CA ASN A 13 0.87 -13.21 8.57
C ASN A 13 0.00 -13.61 7.37
N ILE A 14 0.31 -14.74 6.74
CA ILE A 14 -0.49 -15.28 5.63
C ILE A 14 -1.94 -15.59 6.04
N GLU A 15 -2.17 -15.86 7.33
CA GLU A 15 -3.51 -16.06 7.88
C GLU A 15 -4.42 -14.83 7.69
N ASN A 16 -3.86 -13.62 7.57
CA ASN A 16 -4.62 -12.38 7.36
C ASN A 16 -5.32 -12.35 5.99
N VAL A 17 -4.92 -13.24 5.06
CA VAL A 17 -5.41 -13.30 3.69
C VAL A 17 -5.80 -14.72 3.26
N LYS A 18 -5.95 -15.65 4.20
CA LYS A 18 -6.19 -17.08 3.90
C LYS A 18 -7.49 -17.35 3.14
N ASP A 19 -8.48 -16.46 3.32
CA ASP A 19 -9.79 -16.58 2.70
C ASP A 19 -9.80 -16.05 1.26
N LEU A 20 -8.71 -15.44 0.79
CA LEU A 20 -8.56 -15.00 -0.60
C LEU A 20 -8.21 -16.17 -1.51
N ASP A 21 -8.88 -16.28 -2.65
CA ASP A 21 -8.48 -17.22 -3.70
C ASP A 21 -7.08 -16.84 -4.22
N LYS A 22 -6.17 -17.83 -4.25
CA LYS A 22 -4.78 -17.70 -4.72
C LYS A 22 -4.64 -17.24 -6.18
N LYS A 23 -5.70 -17.29 -6.97
CA LYS A 23 -5.76 -16.79 -8.36
C LYS A 23 -6.27 -15.35 -8.46
N THR A 24 -6.82 -14.80 -7.38
CA THR A 24 -7.32 -13.42 -7.32
C THR A 24 -6.19 -12.46 -7.66
N PRO A 25 -6.40 -11.50 -8.57
CA PRO A 25 -5.45 -10.40 -8.78
C PRO A 25 -5.30 -9.59 -7.50
N ILE A 26 -4.09 -9.54 -6.94
CA ILE A 26 -3.77 -8.79 -5.73
C ILE A 26 -2.71 -7.75 -6.06
N VAL A 27 -2.99 -6.50 -5.71
CA VAL A 27 -2.01 -5.42 -5.75
C VAL A 27 -1.70 -5.00 -4.32
N VAL A 28 -0.43 -5.10 -3.92
CA VAL A 28 0.03 -4.70 -2.60
C VAL A 28 0.75 -3.36 -2.72
N TYR A 29 0.49 -2.45 -1.79
CA TYR A 29 1.18 -1.16 -1.75
C TYR A 29 1.55 -0.75 -0.33
N CYS A 30 2.55 0.12 -0.23
CA CYS A 30 2.88 0.85 0.98
C CYS A 30 3.18 2.31 0.60
N SER A 31 3.93 3.06 1.42
CA SER A 31 4.33 4.44 1.10
C SER A 31 5.08 4.55 -0.23
N VAL A 32 6.18 3.79 -0.38
CA VAL A 32 7.16 3.92 -1.49
C VAL A 32 7.42 2.62 -2.26
N GLY A 33 6.81 1.50 -1.87
CA GLY A 33 6.97 0.19 -2.52
C GLY A 33 7.85 -0.84 -1.79
N TYR A 34 8.69 -0.41 -0.83
CA TYR A 34 9.65 -1.30 -0.13
C TYR A 34 8.98 -2.39 0.73
N ARG A 35 8.09 -2.01 1.65
CA ARG A 35 7.42 -2.97 2.56
C ARG A 35 6.46 -3.90 1.80
N SER A 36 5.78 -3.34 0.80
CA SER A 36 4.83 -4.08 -0.02
C SER A 36 5.50 -5.10 -0.94
N GLU A 37 6.74 -4.84 -1.37
CA GLU A 37 7.55 -5.85 -2.08
C GLU A 37 7.74 -7.11 -1.22
N LYS A 38 8.16 -6.93 0.04
CA LYS A 38 8.35 -8.06 0.97
C LYS A 38 7.07 -8.84 1.26
N VAL A 39 5.93 -8.15 1.37
CA VAL A 39 4.63 -8.80 1.50
C VAL A 39 4.25 -9.54 0.21
N THR A 40 4.51 -8.95 -0.96
CA THR A 40 4.29 -9.58 -2.27
C THR A 40 5.10 -10.87 -2.40
N GLU A 41 6.37 -10.87 -1.98
CA GLU A 41 7.22 -12.06 -1.95
C GLU A 41 6.63 -13.17 -1.06
N LYS A 42 6.18 -12.82 0.16
CA LYS A 42 5.52 -13.78 1.07
C LYS A 42 4.25 -14.37 0.46
N LEU A 43 3.41 -13.56 -0.18
CA LEU A 43 2.20 -14.03 -0.88
C LEU A 43 2.55 -15.00 -2.01
N LYS A 44 3.54 -14.67 -2.84
CA LYS A 44 4.01 -15.56 -3.91
C LYS A 44 4.53 -16.89 -3.36
N GLN A 45 5.30 -16.86 -2.27
CA GLN A 45 5.80 -18.07 -1.60
C GLN A 45 4.66 -18.94 -1.03
N ALA A 46 3.56 -18.34 -0.59
CA ALA A 46 2.37 -19.04 -0.14
C ALA A 46 1.50 -19.60 -1.30
N GLY A 47 1.90 -19.38 -2.55
CA GLY A 47 1.25 -19.91 -3.74
C GLY A 47 0.20 -18.99 -4.36
N PHE A 48 0.14 -17.71 -3.97
CA PHE A 48 -0.63 -16.73 -4.73
C PHE A 48 0.04 -16.49 -6.09
N THR A 49 -0.73 -16.62 -7.16
CA THR A 49 -0.20 -16.68 -8.53
C THR A 49 -0.28 -15.35 -9.27
N ASN A 50 -1.15 -14.45 -8.83
CA ASN A 50 -1.38 -13.16 -9.47
C ASN A 50 -1.21 -12.00 -8.47
N VAL A 51 0.03 -11.76 -8.05
CA VAL A 51 0.37 -10.73 -7.06
C VAL A 51 1.39 -9.75 -7.62
N SER A 52 1.06 -8.47 -7.52
CA SER A 52 1.90 -7.35 -7.97
C SER A 52 2.16 -6.36 -6.85
N ASN A 53 3.36 -5.78 -6.83
CA ASN A 53 3.68 -4.63 -5.98
C ASN A 53 3.38 -3.35 -6.75
N LEU A 54 2.65 -2.41 -6.14
CA LEU A 54 2.38 -1.12 -6.75
C LEU A 54 3.69 -0.32 -6.83
N TYR A 55 4.16 -0.08 -8.05
CA TYR A 55 5.39 0.66 -8.28
C TYR A 55 5.32 2.06 -7.66
N GLY A 56 6.35 2.42 -6.88
CA GLY A 56 6.42 3.69 -6.16
C GLY A 56 5.41 3.86 -5.02
N GLY A 57 4.57 2.86 -4.74
CA GLY A 57 3.58 2.88 -3.67
C GLY A 57 2.53 3.97 -3.83
N ILE A 58 1.89 4.31 -2.71
CA ILE A 58 0.85 5.36 -2.69
C ILE A 58 1.42 6.76 -2.96
N PHE A 59 2.72 6.99 -2.74
CA PHE A 59 3.35 8.27 -3.06
C PHE A 59 3.36 8.50 -4.57
N GLU A 60 3.78 7.50 -5.35
CA GLU A 60 3.78 7.65 -6.80
C GLU A 60 2.35 7.71 -7.35
N TRP A 61 1.43 6.94 -6.76
CA TRP A 61 0.01 7.01 -7.10
C TRP A 61 -0.54 8.45 -7.04
N ILE A 62 -0.34 9.15 -5.93
CA ILE A 62 -0.80 10.55 -5.81
C ILE A 62 0.06 11.53 -6.61
N ASN A 63 1.36 11.26 -6.81
CA ASN A 63 2.21 12.06 -7.71
C ASN A 63 1.72 12.03 -9.16
N GLN A 64 1.11 10.93 -9.59
CA GLN A 64 0.47 10.79 -10.89
C GLN A 64 -0.91 11.48 -10.97
N GLY A 65 -1.40 12.04 -9.86
CA GLY A 65 -2.68 12.73 -9.80
C GLY A 65 -3.89 11.82 -9.59
N TYR A 66 -3.67 10.56 -9.21
CA TYR A 66 -4.75 9.66 -8.87
C TYR A 66 -5.30 9.95 -7.47
N LYS A 67 -6.59 9.66 -7.30
CA LYS A 67 -7.33 9.91 -6.05
C LYS A 67 -6.90 8.96 -4.94
N VAL A 68 -6.93 9.45 -3.71
CA VAL A 68 -6.81 8.65 -2.50
C VAL A 68 -7.98 8.98 -1.55
N VAL A 69 -8.29 8.04 -0.66
CA VAL A 69 -9.36 8.19 0.33
C VAL A 69 -8.82 8.01 1.74
N ASP A 70 -9.51 8.63 2.70
CA ASP A 70 -9.29 8.42 4.13
C ASP A 70 -9.97 7.14 4.65
N SER A 71 -9.92 6.91 5.96
CA SER A 71 -10.53 5.74 6.61
C SER A 71 -12.07 5.71 6.57
N ASN A 72 -12.71 6.81 6.16
CA ASN A 72 -14.15 6.92 5.97
C ASN A 72 -14.54 6.87 4.49
N GLU A 73 -13.64 6.42 3.62
CA GLU A 73 -13.80 6.39 2.16
C GLU A 73 -14.08 7.77 1.54
N LYS A 74 -13.63 8.86 2.19
CA LYS A 74 -13.74 10.22 1.64
C LYS A 74 -12.46 10.60 0.92
N GLU A 75 -12.60 11.18 -0.27
CA GLU A 75 -11.48 11.70 -1.05
C GLU A 75 -10.65 12.68 -0.21
N THR A 76 -9.33 12.50 -0.23
CA THR A 76 -8.39 13.31 0.53
C THR A 76 -7.10 13.50 -0.26
N ASN A 77 -6.33 14.53 0.09
CA ASN A 77 -4.95 14.72 -0.39
C ASN A 77 -3.91 14.38 0.69
N ASN A 78 -4.35 13.98 1.89
CA ASN A 78 -3.48 13.68 3.01
C ASN A 78 -2.91 12.27 2.87
N VAL A 79 -1.57 12.17 2.91
CA VAL A 79 -0.85 10.90 2.85
C VAL A 79 0.18 10.86 3.97
N HIS A 80 0.16 9.78 4.74
CA HIS A 80 1.15 9.58 5.79
C HIS A 80 2.54 9.37 5.18
N ALA A 81 3.42 10.34 5.40
CA ALA A 81 4.74 10.42 4.82
C ALA A 81 5.79 9.59 5.58
N TYR A 82 5.38 8.91 6.66
CA TYR A 82 6.22 8.15 7.60
C TYR A 82 7.24 9.00 8.36
N ASN A 83 8.21 9.61 7.67
CA ASN A 83 9.14 10.58 8.23
C ASN A 83 9.62 11.57 7.16
N LYS A 84 10.29 12.64 7.57
CA LYS A 84 10.75 13.70 6.65
C LYS A 84 11.68 13.19 5.55
N THR A 85 12.49 12.16 5.83
CA THR A 85 13.41 11.57 4.86
C THR A 85 12.66 10.87 3.72
N TRP A 86 11.64 10.07 4.04
CA TRP A 86 10.83 9.41 3.02
C TRP A 86 9.84 10.39 2.37
N GLY A 87 9.37 11.37 3.12
CA GLY A 87 8.44 12.40 2.64
C GLY A 87 8.96 13.23 1.46
N ILE A 88 10.27 13.22 1.15
CA ILE A 88 10.81 13.92 -0.04
C ILE A 88 10.24 13.36 -1.35
N TRP A 89 9.88 12.07 -1.37
CA TRP A 89 9.36 11.38 -2.57
C TRP A 89 7.87 11.65 -2.82
N LEU A 90 7.16 12.23 -1.85
CA LEU A 90 5.79 12.70 -2.05
C LEU A 90 5.82 14.14 -2.57
N SER A 91 5.42 14.36 -3.82
CA SER A 91 5.54 15.66 -4.51
C SER A 91 4.22 16.42 -4.66
N LYS A 92 3.08 15.74 -4.77
CA LYS A 92 1.76 16.39 -5.00
C LYS A 92 0.75 16.28 -3.86
N GLY A 93 0.97 15.40 -2.89
CA GLY A 93 0.08 15.21 -1.73
C GLY A 93 0.47 16.02 -0.49
N ASN A 94 -0.48 16.19 0.43
CA ASN A 94 -0.24 16.75 1.76
C ASN A 94 0.47 15.72 2.65
N LYS A 95 1.71 16.01 3.04
CA LYS A 95 2.51 15.15 3.92
C LYS A 95 1.98 15.23 5.35
N VAL A 96 1.52 14.11 5.88
CA VAL A 96 1.18 13.97 7.31
C VAL A 96 2.23 13.09 7.98
N TYR A 97 2.77 13.53 9.12
CA TYR A 97 3.79 12.77 9.86
C TYR A 97 3.26 12.18 11.16
N ASP A 98 2.19 12.76 11.70
CA ASP A 98 1.55 12.27 12.90
C ASP A 98 0.71 11.03 12.58
N LYS A 99 0.54 10.18 13.59
CA LYS A 99 -0.33 9.00 13.55
C LYS A 99 -1.72 9.35 14.05
#